data_AF-A0AA36HS23-F1
#
_entry.id   AF-A0AA36HS23-F1
#
_cell.length_a   1.000
_cell.length_b   1.000
_cell.length_c   1.000
_cell.angle_alpha   90.00
_cell.angle_beta   90.00
_cell.angle_gamma   90.00
#
_symmetry.space_group_name_H-M   'P 1'
#
loop_
_entity.id
_entity.type
_entity.pdbx_description
1 polymer ?
#
loop_
_entity_poly.entity_id
_entity_poly.type
_entity_poly.pdbx_seq_one_letter_code
_entity_poly.pdbx_strand_id
1 'polypeptide(L)'
;MMFCGCVVRSSSREHEELPQAVTELGEIPASASGGFVSCSCGSTRVALKGLPAKTVLCHCEDCRRWTGSVGQLAAWYPRAQVRVSADLVEFSKGSSRIRKCCPKCFTPLLTELVPADLMETRIPTLTPVLDAHFFCLKPMLQFRDQVPKFADLPKALGGSGLIASELSVQATAERVFTGQCLCTSVQIVVSEPEHSVFLCHCRQCQSWTGSLGSYAVLFHEKDVQIIGSLVEVEGKMACATCFSRISSKDHAGTGLIALCGGVLNSPPAVQMHLHYGQRVLSVKDRVAKFNDAPVEQGGSGTLLGKDDADPYMITITRTGRQSLGLELWCSARMCRVLRVWPGSLVSDWNQICSEDCIVQNFDRLISINGKSAASAEDIAQLDATVGTFVLVFARHTPCE
;
A
#
# COMPACT_ATOMS: atom_id res chain seq x y z
N MET A 1 22.76 -7.15 20.24
CA MET A 1 22.47 -7.55 18.86
C MET A 1 21.08 -8.16 18.80
N MET A 2 20.05 -7.32 18.65
CA MET A 2 18.67 -7.69 18.31
C MET A 2 18.07 -6.43 17.69
N PHE A 3 18.14 -6.32 16.37
CA PHE A 3 17.52 -5.24 15.61
C PHE A 3 16.45 -5.91 14.75
N CYS A 4 15.20 -5.45 14.87
CA CYS A 4 13.99 -6.06 14.34
C CYS A 4 13.49 -7.29 15.12
N GLY A 5 12.67 -7.05 16.15
CA GLY A 5 11.85 -8.08 16.81
C GLY A 5 10.73 -8.67 15.93
N CYS A 6 10.86 -8.62 14.59
CA CYS A 6 10.00 -9.38 13.69
C CYS A 6 10.45 -10.85 13.68
N VAL A 7 10.27 -11.54 14.82
CA VAL A 7 10.23 -13.01 14.80
C VAL A 7 8.95 -13.35 14.04
N VAL A 8 9.11 -13.82 12.80
CA VAL A 8 8.04 -14.56 12.11
C VAL A 8 7.76 -15.76 13.00
N ARG A 9 6.77 -15.66 13.89
CA ARG A 9 6.28 -16.81 14.63
C ARG A 9 5.66 -17.74 13.60
N SER A 10 6.34 -18.82 13.26
CA SER A 10 5.72 -19.99 12.64
C SER A 10 4.76 -20.57 13.67
N SER A 11 3.52 -20.10 13.72
CA SER A 11 2.47 -20.86 14.39
C SER A 11 2.29 -22.12 13.57
N SER A 12 2.76 -23.26 14.09
CA SER A 12 2.26 -24.57 13.68
C SER A 12 0.74 -24.48 13.70
N ARG A 13 0.12 -24.56 12.53
CA ARG A 13 -1.33 -24.57 12.38
C ARG A 13 -1.83 -25.90 12.94
N GLU A 14 -2.07 -25.95 14.23
CA GLU A 14 -3.10 -26.84 14.76
C GLU A 14 -4.44 -26.17 14.46
N HIS A 15 -5.38 -26.95 13.94
CA HIS A 15 -6.71 -26.51 13.55
C HIS A 15 -7.49 -26.05 14.79
N GLU A 16 -7.34 -24.78 15.17
CA GLU A 16 -8.12 -24.16 16.23
C GLU A 16 -9.51 -23.81 15.67
N GLU A 17 -10.54 -24.48 16.19
CA GLU A 17 -11.93 -24.32 15.75
C GLU A 17 -12.38 -22.86 15.84
N LEU A 18 -13.05 -22.39 14.79
CA LEU A 18 -13.58 -21.02 14.69
C LEU A 18 -14.64 -20.78 15.78
N PRO A 19 -14.67 -19.59 16.42
CA PRO A 19 -15.73 -19.24 17.38
C PRO A 19 -17.12 -19.33 16.74
N GLN A 20 -18.11 -19.86 17.48
CA GLN A 20 -19.49 -20.12 17.00
C GLN A 20 -20.21 -18.93 16.35
N ALA A 21 -19.79 -17.68 16.60
CA ALA A 21 -20.33 -16.50 15.90
C ALA A 21 -19.92 -16.41 14.41
N VAL A 22 -18.92 -17.18 13.96
CA VAL A 22 -18.46 -17.24 12.57
C VAL A 22 -19.26 -18.27 11.76
N THR A 23 -19.78 -19.31 12.41
CA THR A 23 -20.50 -20.42 11.76
C THR A 23 -21.93 -20.10 11.35
N GLU A 24 -22.52 -18.99 11.82
CA GLU A 24 -23.85 -18.54 11.38
C GLU A 24 -23.85 -17.68 10.09
N LEU A 25 -22.67 -17.37 9.55
CA LEU A 25 -22.53 -16.78 8.23
C LEU A 25 -22.54 -17.92 7.20
N GLY A 26 -23.74 -18.24 6.69
CA GLY A 26 -23.98 -19.33 5.73
C GLY A 26 -22.93 -19.41 4.61
N GLU A 27 -22.69 -20.64 4.14
CA GLU A 27 -21.68 -20.97 3.14
C GLU A 27 -21.68 -19.98 1.96
N ILE A 28 -20.54 -19.30 1.78
CA ILE A 28 -20.34 -18.35 0.69
C ILE A 28 -19.93 -19.15 -0.56
N PRO A 29 -20.71 -19.11 -1.66
CA PRO A 29 -20.36 -19.81 -2.88
C PRO A 29 -19.04 -19.28 -3.47
N ALA A 30 -18.21 -20.19 -3.99
CA ALA A 30 -16.88 -19.92 -4.55
C ALA A 30 -16.86 -18.97 -5.78
N SER A 31 -18.02 -18.46 -6.22
CA SER A 31 -18.18 -17.53 -7.35
C SER A 31 -18.51 -16.09 -6.96
N ALA A 32 -18.49 -15.72 -5.67
CA ALA A 32 -18.70 -14.34 -5.20
C ALA A 32 -17.46 -13.87 -4.44
N SER A 33 -16.59 -13.07 -5.07
CA SER A 33 -15.33 -12.61 -4.47
C SER A 33 -15.56 -11.70 -3.26
N GLY A 34 -15.61 -12.26 -2.06
CA GLY A 34 -15.47 -11.55 -0.79
C GLY A 34 -14.07 -11.70 -0.20
N GLY A 35 -13.74 -10.90 0.82
CA GLY A 35 -12.45 -10.93 1.51
C GLY A 35 -12.56 -10.47 2.97
N PHE A 36 -11.47 -10.54 3.72
CA PHE A 36 -11.42 -9.98 5.06
C PHE A 36 -10.13 -9.19 5.33
N VAL A 37 -10.24 -8.22 6.22
CA VAL A 37 -9.12 -7.46 6.77
C VAL A 37 -9.12 -7.64 8.29
N SER A 38 -7.97 -7.88 8.89
CA SER A 38 -7.83 -7.95 10.34
C SER A 38 -6.94 -6.83 10.88
N CYS A 39 -7.10 -6.53 12.17
CA CYS A 39 -6.16 -5.70 12.90
C CYS A 39 -4.87 -6.48 13.22
N SER A 40 -3.80 -5.77 13.61
CA SER A 40 -2.50 -6.41 13.88
C SER A 40 -2.54 -7.41 15.05
N CYS A 41 -3.41 -7.20 16.06
CA CYS A 41 -3.57 -8.13 17.17
C CYS A 41 -4.61 -9.24 16.93
N GLY A 42 -5.23 -9.30 15.75
CA GLY A 42 -6.21 -10.33 15.39
C GLY A 42 -7.59 -10.24 16.06
N SER A 43 -7.77 -9.36 17.06
CA SER A 43 -9.03 -9.27 17.84
C SER A 43 -10.23 -8.72 17.07
N THR A 44 -10.01 -8.05 15.93
CA THR A 44 -11.07 -7.48 15.10
C THR A 44 -10.87 -7.87 13.65
N ARG A 45 -11.96 -8.33 13.02
CA ARG A 45 -12.02 -8.66 11.59
C ARG A 45 -13.12 -7.84 10.92
N VAL A 46 -12.85 -7.42 9.69
CA VAL A 46 -13.78 -6.75 8.79
C VAL A 46 -14.01 -7.70 7.61
N ALA A 47 -15.24 -8.17 7.44
CA ALA A 47 -15.65 -8.97 6.30
C ALA A 47 -16.19 -8.07 5.19
N LEU A 48 -15.78 -8.36 3.96
CA LEU A 48 -16.07 -7.61 2.74
C LEU A 48 -16.80 -8.51 1.76
N LYS A 49 -17.95 -8.06 1.26
CA LYS A 49 -18.75 -8.79 0.26
C LYS A 49 -18.59 -8.15 -1.11
N GLY A 50 -18.13 -8.94 -2.09
CA GLY A 50 -17.99 -8.47 -3.47
C GLY A 50 -16.68 -7.68 -3.71
N LEU A 51 -16.59 -7.07 -4.90
CA LEU A 51 -15.47 -6.21 -5.27
C LEU A 51 -15.68 -4.78 -4.75
N PRO A 52 -14.60 -4.03 -4.47
CA PRO A 52 -14.73 -2.63 -4.08
C PRO A 52 -15.30 -1.80 -5.23
N ALA A 53 -16.03 -0.74 -4.88
CA ALA A 53 -16.50 0.25 -5.84
C ALA A 53 -15.35 1.08 -6.43
N LYS A 54 -14.33 1.37 -5.61
CA LYS A 54 -13.09 2.04 -6.01
C LYS A 54 -11.93 1.61 -5.11
N THR A 55 -10.72 1.62 -5.64
CA THR A 55 -9.46 1.47 -4.93
C THR A 55 -8.58 2.67 -5.25
N VAL A 56 -8.16 3.42 -4.24
CA VAL A 56 -7.52 4.71 -4.44
C VAL A 56 -6.31 4.87 -3.51
N LEU A 57 -5.31 5.61 -4.00
CA LEU A 57 -4.20 6.09 -3.18
C LEU A 57 -4.39 7.58 -2.93
N CYS A 58 -4.72 7.94 -1.69
CA CYS A 58 -4.91 9.33 -1.28
C CYS A 58 -3.63 9.88 -0.65
N HIS A 59 -3.16 11.02 -1.16
CA HIS A 59 -1.92 11.69 -0.73
C HIS A 59 -2.17 12.91 0.15
N CYS A 60 -3.43 13.18 0.53
CA CYS A 60 -3.74 14.36 1.34
C CYS A 60 -3.07 14.29 2.72
N GLU A 61 -2.83 15.46 3.31
CA GLU A 61 -2.16 15.55 4.60
C GLU A 61 -2.90 14.79 5.71
N ASP A 62 -4.23 14.80 5.71
CA ASP A 62 -5.00 14.07 6.71
C ASP A 62 -4.81 12.55 6.62
N CYS A 63 -4.73 12.00 5.40
CA CYS A 63 -4.46 10.57 5.18
C CYS A 63 -3.02 10.20 5.56
N ARG A 64 -2.07 11.06 5.20
CA ARG A 64 -0.65 10.94 5.55
C ARG A 64 -0.43 10.94 7.07
N ARG A 65 -1.01 11.92 7.78
CA ARG A 65 -0.91 12.07 9.24
C ARG A 65 -1.68 11.01 10.02
N TRP A 66 -2.77 10.49 9.48
CA TRP A 66 -3.51 9.42 10.15
C TRP A 66 -2.73 8.10 10.12
N THR A 67 -2.29 7.70 8.94
CA THR A 67 -1.57 6.43 8.74
C THR A 67 -0.14 6.49 9.24
N GLY A 68 0.45 7.69 9.32
CA GLY A 68 1.87 7.89 9.53
C GLY A 68 2.74 7.43 8.35
N SER A 69 2.12 7.01 7.24
CA SER A 69 2.77 6.51 6.04
C SER A 69 2.80 7.58 4.94
N VAL A 70 3.17 7.20 3.73
CA VAL A 70 3.27 8.11 2.57
C VAL A 70 1.93 8.61 2.02
N GLY A 71 0.83 8.04 2.52
CA GLY A 71 -0.53 8.27 2.08
C GLY A 71 -1.43 7.14 2.57
N GLN A 72 -2.67 7.08 2.08
CA GLN A 72 -3.61 6.01 2.39
C GLN A 72 -4.01 5.26 1.12
N LEU A 73 -3.60 3.99 1.03
CA LEU A 73 -4.07 3.08 -0.01
C LEU A 73 -5.30 2.33 0.51
N ALA A 74 -6.46 2.57 -0.10
CA ALA A 74 -7.71 2.03 0.42
C ALA A 74 -8.70 1.62 -0.67
N ALA A 75 -9.53 0.65 -0.31
CA ALA A 75 -10.65 0.14 -1.09
C ALA A 75 -11.96 0.65 -0.48
N TRP A 76 -12.87 1.14 -1.30
CA TRP A 76 -14.16 1.70 -0.94
C TRP A 76 -15.27 0.70 -1.27
N TYR A 77 -16.10 0.39 -0.28
CA TYR A 77 -17.25 -0.50 -0.40
C TYR A 77 -18.52 0.23 0.02
N PRO A 78 -19.68 -0.02 -0.62
CA PRO A 78 -20.98 0.32 -0.03
C PRO A 78 -21.07 -0.16 1.42
N ARG A 79 -21.61 0.67 2.31
CA ARG A 79 -21.78 0.34 3.74
C ARG A 79 -22.40 -1.03 3.97
N ALA A 80 -23.41 -1.37 3.16
CA ALA A 80 -24.14 -2.63 3.22
C ALA A 80 -23.25 -3.88 2.98
N GLN A 81 -22.13 -3.74 2.28
CA GLN A 81 -21.19 -4.81 1.95
C GLN A 81 -20.10 -5.05 2.99
N VAL A 82 -20.09 -4.26 4.08
CA VAL A 82 -19.08 -4.34 5.15
C VAL A 82 -19.71 -4.83 6.45
N ARG A 83 -19.06 -5.80 7.10
CA ARG A 83 -19.42 -6.31 8.43
C ARG A 83 -18.18 -6.30 9.33
N VAL A 84 -18.35 -5.92 10.60
CA VAL A 84 -17.25 -5.82 11.57
C VAL A 84 -17.55 -6.75 12.74
N SER A 85 -16.55 -7.48 13.22
CA SER A 85 -16.72 -8.48 14.28
C SER A 85 -16.76 -7.91 15.71
N ALA A 86 -16.53 -6.61 15.89
CA ALA A 86 -16.44 -5.94 17.18
C ALA A 86 -16.69 -4.43 17.06
N ASP A 87 -16.99 -3.79 18.18
CA ASP A 87 -17.03 -2.33 18.27
C ASP A 87 -15.65 -1.71 18.01
N LEU A 88 -15.65 -0.56 17.35
CA LEU A 88 -14.44 0.19 16.99
C LEU A 88 -14.38 1.49 17.77
N VAL A 89 -13.16 1.96 18.04
CA VAL A 89 -12.96 3.34 18.51
C VAL A 89 -12.94 4.27 17.31
N GLU A 90 -13.53 5.45 17.45
CA GLU A 90 -13.76 6.36 16.33
C GLU A 90 -13.14 7.74 16.58
N PHE A 91 -12.71 8.38 15.50
CA PHE A 91 -12.26 9.77 15.51
C PHE A 91 -12.74 10.47 14.23
N SER A 92 -13.32 11.66 14.39
CA SER A 92 -13.79 12.48 13.29
C SER A 92 -13.09 13.83 13.31
N LYS A 93 -12.64 14.27 12.14
CA LYS A 93 -12.16 15.63 11.90
C LYS A 93 -12.99 16.20 10.75
N GLY A 94 -13.84 17.18 11.06
CA GLY A 94 -14.87 17.65 10.13
C GLY A 94 -16.04 16.67 10.00
N SER A 95 -16.85 16.83 8.95
CA SER A 95 -18.13 16.12 8.78
C SER A 95 -18.12 14.98 7.76
N SER A 96 -17.04 14.80 6.99
CA SER A 96 -17.03 13.90 5.83
C SER A 96 -16.32 12.56 6.06
N ARG A 97 -15.57 12.40 7.15
CA ARG A 97 -14.79 11.19 7.44
C ARG A 97 -14.82 10.82 8.92
N ILE A 98 -15.30 9.62 9.22
CA ILE A 98 -15.25 9.02 10.56
C ILE A 98 -14.26 7.86 10.53
N ARG A 99 -13.11 8.02 11.16
CA ARG A 99 -12.01 7.06 11.14
C ARG A 99 -12.16 6.07 12.29
N LYS A 100 -12.09 4.77 11.99
CA LYS A 100 -12.37 3.70 12.95
C LYS A 100 -11.19 2.75 13.10
N CYS A 101 -10.81 2.49 14.34
CA CYS A 101 -9.65 1.69 14.71
C CYS A 101 -10.04 0.55 15.64
N CYS A 102 -9.20 -0.49 15.68
CA CYS A 102 -9.33 -1.56 16.68
C CYS A 102 -9.20 -0.98 18.11
N PRO A 103 -10.09 -1.31 19.07
CA PRO A 103 -10.01 -0.77 20.42
C PRO A 103 -8.79 -1.26 21.22
N LYS A 104 -8.19 -2.40 20.81
CA LYS A 104 -7.05 -3.01 21.53
C LYS A 104 -5.70 -2.53 21.02
N CYS A 105 -5.48 -2.63 19.70
CA CYS A 105 -4.17 -2.30 19.09
C CYS A 105 -4.19 -1.00 18.28
N PHE A 106 -5.32 -0.30 18.26
CA PHE A 106 -5.53 0.94 17.52
C PHE A 106 -5.27 0.85 16.02
N THR A 107 -5.06 -0.34 15.43
CA THR A 107 -4.88 -0.49 13.98
C THR A 107 -6.03 0.19 13.23
N PRO A 108 -5.74 1.07 12.25
CA PRO A 108 -6.74 1.59 11.33
C PRO A 108 -7.42 0.46 10.57
N LEU A 109 -8.75 0.40 10.63
CA LEU A 109 -9.54 -0.65 9.97
C LEU A 109 -10.52 -0.10 8.95
N LEU A 110 -11.23 0.97 9.33
CA LEU A 110 -12.27 1.56 8.49
C LEU A 110 -12.20 3.09 8.52
N THR A 111 -12.68 3.72 7.45
CA THR A 111 -13.15 5.10 7.47
C THR A 111 -14.52 5.15 6.82
N GLU A 112 -15.51 5.66 7.54
CA GLU A 112 -16.82 5.95 6.98
C GLU A 112 -16.73 7.27 6.20
N LEU A 113 -17.14 7.24 4.93
CA LEU A 113 -17.16 8.38 4.04
C LEU A 113 -18.59 8.95 4.00
N VAL A 114 -18.80 10.04 4.72
CA VAL A 114 -20.10 10.70 4.85
C VAL A 114 -20.14 11.90 3.89
N PRO A 115 -21.24 12.15 3.15
CA PRO A 115 -22.52 11.43 3.13
C PRO A 115 -22.59 10.30 2.08
N ALA A 116 -21.46 9.84 1.52
CA ALA A 116 -21.46 8.92 0.38
C ALA A 116 -21.95 7.49 0.69
N ASP A 117 -22.25 7.15 1.94
CA ASP A 117 -22.60 5.80 2.44
C ASP A 117 -21.59 4.72 2.00
N LEU A 118 -20.30 5.11 1.98
CA LEU A 118 -19.17 4.25 1.65
C LEU A 118 -18.31 3.99 2.89
N MET A 119 -17.76 2.78 2.93
CA MET A 119 -16.76 2.33 3.89
C MET A 119 -15.43 2.13 3.18
N GLU A 120 -14.43 2.90 3.59
CA GLU A 120 -13.04 2.79 3.16
C GLU A 120 -12.30 1.82 4.08
N THR A 121 -11.57 0.85 3.52
CA THR A 121 -10.75 -0.12 4.28
C THR A 121 -9.42 -0.40 3.56
N ARG A 122 -8.48 -1.06 4.25
CA ARG A 122 -7.22 -1.50 3.63
C ARG A 122 -7.51 -2.57 2.58
N ILE A 123 -6.71 -2.60 1.53
CA ILE A 123 -6.80 -3.62 0.49
C ILE A 123 -6.45 -5.01 1.08
N PRO A 124 -7.33 -6.01 0.94
CA PRO A 124 -7.09 -7.36 1.49
C PRO A 124 -6.13 -8.21 0.64
N THR A 125 -5.79 -7.78 -0.58
CA THR A 125 -4.96 -8.51 -1.55
C THR A 125 -3.60 -7.81 -1.79
N LEU A 126 -2.63 -8.55 -2.34
CA LEU A 126 -1.33 -7.97 -2.77
C LEU A 126 -1.36 -7.37 -4.18
N THR A 127 -2.42 -7.64 -4.94
CA THR A 127 -2.52 -7.27 -6.36
C THR A 127 -3.85 -6.55 -6.62
N PRO A 128 -4.08 -5.38 -6.01
CA PRO A 128 -5.27 -4.61 -6.29
C PRO A 128 -5.29 -4.05 -7.70
N VAL A 129 -6.50 -3.87 -8.23
CA VAL A 129 -6.75 -2.90 -9.31
C VAL A 129 -6.77 -1.53 -8.64
N LEU A 130 -5.83 -0.65 -8.96
CA LEU A 130 -5.84 0.74 -8.51
C LEU A 130 -6.64 1.56 -9.53
N ASP A 131 -7.52 2.46 -9.07
CA ASP A 131 -8.35 3.29 -9.95
C ASP A 131 -7.79 4.70 -10.16
N ALA A 132 -7.22 5.31 -9.12
CA ALA A 132 -6.74 6.69 -9.17
C ALA A 132 -5.84 7.05 -7.98
N HIS A 133 -5.04 8.11 -8.15
CA HIS A 133 -4.43 8.86 -7.05
C HIS A 133 -5.21 10.14 -6.82
N PHE A 134 -5.48 10.47 -5.57
CA PHE A 134 -6.13 11.71 -5.16
C PHE A 134 -5.17 12.59 -4.36
N PHE A 135 -5.34 13.90 -4.48
CA PHE A 135 -4.49 14.91 -3.81
C PHE A 135 -2.99 14.80 -4.16
N CYS A 136 -2.69 14.44 -5.41
CA CYS A 136 -1.37 14.00 -5.88
C CYS A 136 -0.49 15.15 -6.42
N LEU A 137 -0.60 16.38 -5.88
CA LEU A 137 0.20 17.53 -6.34
C LEU A 137 1.69 17.41 -6.01
N LYS A 138 2.01 16.92 -4.81
CA LYS A 138 3.37 16.71 -4.31
C LYS A 138 3.45 15.37 -3.58
N PRO A 139 3.32 14.24 -4.30
CA PRO A 139 3.33 12.93 -3.67
C PRO A 139 4.72 12.67 -3.08
N MET A 140 4.77 12.02 -1.91
CA MET A 140 6.04 11.71 -1.25
C MET A 140 6.84 10.64 -1.99
N LEU A 141 6.14 9.79 -2.74
CA LEU A 141 6.69 8.73 -3.57
C LEU A 141 5.98 8.72 -4.92
N GLN A 142 6.74 8.40 -5.96
CA GLN A 142 6.18 8.04 -7.25
C GLN A 142 5.99 6.53 -7.31
N PHE A 143 4.96 6.10 -8.04
CA PHE A 143 4.60 4.69 -8.19
C PHE A 143 4.59 4.34 -9.68
N ARG A 144 4.98 3.10 -10.00
CA ARG A 144 4.95 2.56 -11.37
C ARG A 144 3.53 2.10 -11.72
N ASP A 145 2.65 3.07 -11.88
CA ASP A 145 1.27 2.92 -12.31
C ASP A 145 0.89 4.02 -13.30
N GLN A 146 -0.26 3.86 -13.94
CA GLN A 146 -0.77 4.79 -14.95
C GLN A 146 -2.20 5.24 -14.67
N VAL A 147 -2.64 5.05 -13.44
CA VAL A 147 -3.96 5.51 -13.05
C VAL A 147 -3.95 7.05 -13.04
N PRO A 148 -5.10 7.69 -13.30
CA PRO A 148 -5.23 9.14 -13.22
C PRO A 148 -4.74 9.68 -11.87
N LYS A 149 -3.93 10.75 -11.91
CA LYS A 149 -3.38 11.41 -10.73
C LYS A 149 -4.03 12.79 -10.60
N PHE A 150 -5.05 12.89 -9.75
CA PHE A 150 -5.80 14.13 -9.55
C PHE A 150 -5.09 15.06 -8.56
N ALA A 151 -5.13 16.36 -8.83
CA ALA A 151 -4.66 17.39 -7.93
C ALA A 151 -5.42 17.39 -6.58
N ASP A 152 -6.71 17.05 -6.63
CA ASP A 152 -7.62 16.88 -5.50
C ASP A 152 -8.53 15.65 -5.73
N LEU A 153 -9.84 15.85 -5.91
CA LEU A 153 -10.81 14.81 -6.27
C LEU A 153 -11.31 15.02 -7.71
N PRO A 154 -11.75 13.96 -8.40
CA PRO A 154 -12.51 14.07 -9.65
C PRO A 154 -13.77 14.92 -9.48
N LYS A 155 -14.24 15.56 -10.56
CA LYS A 155 -15.54 16.30 -10.57
C LYS A 155 -16.72 15.44 -10.11
N ALA A 156 -16.74 14.17 -10.50
CA ALA A 156 -17.77 13.21 -10.09
C ALA A 156 -17.80 12.93 -8.57
N LEU A 157 -16.72 13.28 -7.85
CA LEU A 157 -16.62 13.17 -6.39
C LEU A 157 -16.57 14.56 -5.72
N GLY A 158 -16.96 15.62 -6.44
CA GLY A 158 -17.05 16.98 -5.91
C GLY A 158 -15.74 17.78 -5.87
N GLY A 159 -14.68 17.32 -6.52
CA GLY A 159 -13.43 18.08 -6.65
C GLY A 159 -13.27 18.81 -7.98
N SER A 160 -12.09 19.39 -8.19
CA SER A 160 -11.77 20.16 -9.41
C SER A 160 -11.70 19.30 -10.67
N GLY A 161 -11.27 18.04 -10.53
CA GLY A 161 -10.96 17.15 -11.65
C GLY A 161 -9.67 17.48 -12.41
N LEU A 162 -8.84 18.40 -11.91
CA LEU A 162 -7.55 18.74 -12.52
C LEU A 162 -6.55 17.59 -12.37
N ILE A 163 -5.74 17.36 -13.41
CA ILE A 163 -4.67 16.37 -13.39
C ILE A 163 -3.40 17.02 -12.83
N ALA A 164 -2.76 16.36 -11.87
CA ALA A 164 -1.64 16.94 -11.12
C ALA A 164 -0.43 17.29 -12.01
N SER A 165 -0.18 16.53 -13.09
CA SER A 165 0.93 16.79 -14.02
C SER A 165 0.74 18.06 -14.85
N GLU A 166 -0.46 18.63 -14.90
CA GLU A 166 -0.76 19.87 -15.62
C GLU A 166 -0.44 21.12 -14.79
N LEU A 167 -0.04 20.93 -13.52
CA LEU A 167 0.19 22.01 -12.56
C LEU A 167 1.66 22.10 -12.19
N SER A 168 2.24 23.29 -12.32
CA SER A 168 3.60 23.58 -11.86
C SER A 168 3.57 24.02 -10.40
N VAL A 169 4.08 23.18 -9.48
CA VAL A 169 4.17 23.53 -8.06
C VAL A 169 5.62 23.62 -7.63
N GLN A 170 6.08 24.82 -7.27
CA GLN A 170 7.41 25.02 -6.68
C GLN A 170 7.39 24.65 -5.20
N ALA A 171 8.47 24.02 -4.71
CA ALA A 171 8.64 23.72 -3.29
C ALA A 171 9.60 24.74 -2.67
N THR A 172 9.18 25.35 -1.57
CA THR A 172 10.07 26.10 -0.68
C THR A 172 10.61 25.12 0.37
N ALA A 173 11.92 24.93 0.38
CA ALA A 173 12.58 24.05 1.34
C ALA A 173 12.88 24.82 2.61
N GLU A 174 12.11 24.57 3.67
CA GLU A 174 12.49 24.96 5.03
C GLU A 174 12.74 23.69 5.83
N ARG A 175 14.01 23.49 6.23
CA ARG A 175 14.46 22.32 7.00
C ARG A 175 14.28 22.57 8.49
N VAL A 176 13.03 22.57 8.93
CA VAL A 176 12.69 22.44 10.35
C VAL A 176 11.85 21.18 10.50
N PHE A 177 12.40 20.16 11.16
CA PHE A 177 11.71 18.89 11.42
C PHE A 177 10.75 19.04 12.59
N THR A 178 9.64 19.74 12.36
CA THR A 178 8.45 19.67 13.21
C THR A 178 7.48 18.64 12.64
N GLY A 179 6.60 18.13 13.49
CA GLY A 179 5.54 17.22 13.10
C GLY A 179 4.38 17.26 14.07
N GLN A 180 3.27 16.65 13.67
CA GLN A 180 2.09 16.58 14.51
C GLN A 180 1.12 15.49 14.05
N CYS A 181 0.30 15.01 14.99
CA CYS A 181 -0.78 14.09 14.66
C CYS A 181 -1.91 14.79 13.87
N LEU A 182 -2.88 14.00 13.41
CA LEU A 182 -4.03 14.48 12.64
C LEU A 182 -4.86 15.54 13.39
N CYS A 183 -5.06 15.34 14.70
CA CYS A 183 -5.85 16.23 15.57
C CYS A 183 -5.03 17.29 16.30
N THR A 184 -3.75 17.42 15.96
CA THR A 184 -2.81 18.41 16.53
C THR A 184 -2.55 18.32 18.04
N SER A 185 -3.12 17.34 18.77
CA SER A 185 -2.88 17.16 20.21
C SER A 185 -1.51 16.58 20.55
N VAL A 186 -0.83 15.99 19.57
CA VAL A 186 0.55 15.53 19.67
C VAL A 186 1.41 16.36 18.74
N GLN A 187 2.44 17.00 19.29
CA GLN A 187 3.44 17.80 18.59
C GLN A 187 4.80 17.11 18.68
N ILE A 188 5.60 17.23 17.62
CA ILE A 188 6.91 16.62 17.49
C ILE A 188 7.90 17.72 17.13
N VAL A 189 9.00 17.79 17.85
CA VAL A 189 10.12 18.67 17.57
C VAL A 189 11.38 17.81 17.48
N VAL A 190 12.15 18.01 16.42
CA VAL A 190 13.44 17.35 16.23
C VAL A 190 14.53 18.40 16.07
N SER A 191 15.62 18.26 16.82
CA SER A 191 16.72 19.25 16.84
C SER A 191 17.82 18.95 15.82
N GLU A 192 17.98 17.69 15.41
CA GLU A 192 19.05 17.24 14.53
C GLU A 192 18.51 16.52 13.28
N PRO A 193 19.30 16.40 12.20
CA PRO A 193 18.93 15.62 11.03
C PRO A 193 18.69 14.13 11.33
N GLU A 194 17.96 13.48 10.42
CA GLU A 194 17.69 12.05 10.50
C GLU A 194 18.96 11.20 10.35
N HIS A 195 18.99 10.07 11.05
CA HIS A 195 20.02 9.05 10.93
C HIS A 195 19.82 8.21 9.66
N SER A 196 18.60 7.73 9.43
CA SER A 196 18.26 6.94 8.23
C SER A 196 16.76 6.95 7.95
N VAL A 197 16.38 6.66 6.70
CA VAL A 197 14.98 6.73 6.24
C VAL A 197 14.63 5.52 5.40
N PHE A 198 13.59 4.77 5.77
CA PHE A 198 13.14 3.63 4.98
C PHE A 198 11.63 3.48 4.91
N LEU A 199 11.17 2.82 3.85
CA LEU A 199 9.79 2.33 3.73
C LEU A 199 9.77 0.80 3.84
N CYS A 200 9.19 0.29 4.93
CA CYS A 200 9.04 -1.15 5.14
C CYS A 200 7.69 -1.63 4.62
N HIS A 201 7.70 -2.64 3.75
CA HIS A 201 6.52 -3.19 3.11
C HIS A 201 6.02 -4.49 3.73
N CYS A 202 6.53 -4.91 4.89
CA CYS A 202 6.06 -6.16 5.49
C CYS A 202 4.57 -6.09 5.88
N ARG A 203 3.90 -7.24 5.95
CA ARG A 203 2.46 -7.30 6.31
C ARG A 203 2.15 -6.71 7.67
N GLN A 204 3.06 -6.82 8.63
CA GLN A 204 2.86 -6.22 9.95
C GLN A 204 2.90 -4.68 9.87
N CYS A 205 3.80 -4.11 9.08
CA CYS A 205 3.86 -2.68 8.83
C CYS A 205 2.62 -2.18 8.05
N GLN A 206 2.18 -2.91 7.02
CA GLN A 206 0.94 -2.59 6.30
C GLN A 206 -0.29 -2.64 7.22
N SER A 207 -0.36 -3.66 8.08
CA SER A 207 -1.42 -3.82 9.07
C SER A 207 -1.40 -2.70 10.12
N TRP A 208 -0.22 -2.37 10.64
CA TRP A 208 -0.05 -1.36 11.67
C TRP A 208 -0.45 0.04 11.20
N THR A 209 0.00 0.44 10.00
CA THR A 209 -0.28 1.77 9.45
C THR A 209 -1.64 1.86 8.75
N GLY A 210 -2.22 0.72 8.38
CA GLY A 210 -3.43 0.71 7.55
C GLY A 210 -3.17 1.01 6.08
N SER A 211 -1.90 1.10 5.64
CA SER A 211 -1.50 1.62 4.32
C SER A 211 -0.44 0.74 3.63
N LEU A 212 0.29 1.30 2.66
CA LEU A 212 1.32 0.66 1.80
C LEU A 212 2.50 0.02 2.54
N GLY A 213 2.70 0.43 3.79
CA GLY A 213 3.87 0.08 4.59
C GLY A 213 4.11 1.11 5.70
N SER A 214 5.22 0.93 6.40
CA SER A 214 5.71 1.84 7.44
C SER A 214 6.80 2.74 6.87
N TYR A 215 6.50 4.03 6.75
CA TYR A 215 7.47 5.05 6.40
C TYR A 215 8.17 5.54 7.68
N ALA A 216 9.37 5.02 7.92
CA ALA A 216 10.12 5.24 9.14
C ALA A 216 11.29 6.20 8.91
N VAL A 217 11.38 7.21 9.77
CA VAL A 217 12.48 8.17 9.84
C VAL A 217 13.17 7.98 11.19
N LEU A 218 14.41 7.52 11.18
CA LEU A 218 15.16 7.23 12.39
C LEU A 218 15.92 8.46 12.84
N PHE A 219 15.84 8.74 14.13
CA PHE A 219 16.59 9.79 14.82
C PHE A 219 17.22 9.21 16.08
N HIS A 220 18.26 9.87 16.59
CA HIS A 220 18.68 9.61 17.96
C HIS A 220 17.60 10.06 18.94
N GLU A 221 17.32 9.24 19.95
CA GLU A 221 16.25 9.51 20.91
C GLU A 221 16.38 10.87 21.60
N LYS A 222 17.62 11.27 21.92
CA LYS A 222 17.94 12.56 22.56
C LYS A 222 17.55 13.78 21.72
N ASP A 223 17.41 13.61 20.40
CA ASP A 223 17.16 14.70 19.46
C ASP A 223 15.67 14.85 19.15
N VAL A 224 14.81 14.00 19.73
CA VAL A 224 13.36 13.97 19.47
C VAL A 224 12.57 14.29 20.73
N GLN A 225 11.70 15.29 20.64
CA GLN A 225 10.70 15.60 21.67
C GLN A 225 9.30 15.35 21.13
N ILE A 226 8.51 14.53 21.84
CA ILE A 226 7.10 14.28 21.53
C ILE A 226 6.25 14.79 22.68
N ILE A 227 5.42 15.80 22.42
CA ILE A 227 4.58 16.49 23.39
C ILE A 227 3.13 16.10 23.15
N GLY A 228 2.44 15.60 24.18
CA GLY A 228 1.03 15.19 24.11
C GLY A 228 0.82 13.74 24.57
N SER A 229 -0.44 13.29 24.57
CA SER A 229 -0.81 11.96 25.07
C SER A 229 -0.71 10.88 23.98
N LEU A 230 0.05 9.82 24.28
CA LEU A 230 0.21 8.65 23.42
C LEU A 230 -0.37 7.40 24.07
N VAL A 231 -0.81 6.46 23.24
CA VAL A 231 -1.06 5.07 23.61
C VAL A 231 0.04 4.20 23.01
N GLU A 232 0.51 3.22 23.78
CA GLU A 232 1.55 2.27 23.37
C GLU A 232 0.98 0.85 23.30
N VAL A 233 1.28 0.15 22.20
CA VAL A 233 0.99 -1.28 22.05
C VAL A 233 2.19 -1.94 21.38
N GLU A 234 2.86 -2.84 22.08
CA GLU A 234 4.04 -3.57 21.58
C GLU A 234 5.12 -2.64 21.00
N GLY A 235 5.42 -1.54 21.70
CA GLY A 235 6.39 -0.54 21.25
C GLY A 235 5.91 0.36 20.11
N LYS A 236 4.71 0.17 19.57
CA LYS A 236 4.09 1.09 18.59
C LYS A 236 3.33 2.19 19.31
N MET A 237 3.62 3.43 18.97
CA MET A 237 3.02 4.62 19.57
C MET A 237 2.00 5.24 18.63
N ALA A 238 0.81 5.56 19.16
CA ALA A 238 -0.21 6.32 18.47
C ALA A 238 -0.75 7.46 19.34
N CYS A 239 -1.30 8.50 18.71
CA CYS A 239 -2.00 9.56 19.44
C CYS A 239 -3.20 8.97 20.20
N ALA A 240 -3.35 9.31 21.48
CA ALA A 240 -4.44 8.81 22.32
C ALA A 240 -5.84 9.29 21.89
N THR A 241 -5.92 10.35 21.07
CA THR A 241 -7.17 10.96 20.63
C THR A 241 -7.56 10.55 19.21
N CYS A 242 -6.70 10.82 18.22
CA CYS A 242 -7.01 10.56 16.81
C CYS A 242 -6.41 9.26 16.28
N PHE A 243 -5.66 8.54 17.11
CA PHE A 243 -5.01 7.29 16.76
C PHE A 243 -4.02 7.39 15.59
N SER A 244 -3.57 8.60 15.22
CA SER A 244 -2.46 8.78 14.28
C SER A 244 -1.25 7.96 14.71
N ARG A 245 -0.61 7.27 13.77
CA ARG A 245 0.67 6.61 14.04
C ARG A 245 1.76 7.67 14.24
N ILE A 246 2.48 7.60 15.36
CA ILE A 246 3.47 8.63 15.74
C ILE A 246 4.89 8.10 15.63
N SER A 247 5.18 7.00 16.31
CA SER A 247 6.53 6.45 16.39
C SER A 247 6.52 4.97 16.74
N SER A 248 7.68 4.34 16.69
CA SER A 248 7.89 3.00 17.22
C SER A 248 9.25 2.84 17.90
N LYS A 249 9.24 2.00 18.93
CA LYS A 249 10.40 1.62 19.76
C LYS A 249 11.10 0.35 19.29
N ASP A 250 10.86 -0.09 18.05
CA ASP A 250 11.52 -1.26 17.45
C ASP A 250 13.08 -1.16 17.47
N HIS A 251 13.61 0.05 17.71
CA HIS A 251 15.03 0.38 17.82
C HIS A 251 15.43 0.93 19.22
N ALA A 252 14.61 0.77 20.26
CA ALA A 252 14.87 1.34 21.60
C ALA A 252 16.12 0.75 22.30
N GLY A 253 16.67 -0.35 21.80
CA GLY A 253 17.95 -0.91 22.28
C GLY A 253 19.20 -0.29 21.64
N THR A 254 19.04 0.74 20.83
CA THR A 254 20.06 1.21 19.88
C THR A 254 20.30 2.72 20.01
N GLY A 255 19.60 3.36 20.96
CA GLY A 255 19.56 4.82 21.11
C GLY A 255 18.84 5.53 19.96
N LEU A 256 18.06 4.81 19.15
CA LEU A 256 17.30 5.36 18.03
C LEU A 256 15.80 5.19 18.24
N ILE A 257 15.04 6.20 17.80
CA ILE A 257 13.59 6.16 17.69
C ILE A 257 13.18 6.28 16.22
N ALA A 258 12.21 5.47 15.80
CA ALA A 258 11.60 5.60 14.49
C ALA A 258 10.34 6.46 14.58
N LEU A 259 10.38 7.66 13.99
CA LEU A 259 9.20 8.48 13.76
C LEU A 259 8.48 8.03 12.48
N CYS A 260 7.15 8.10 12.50
CA CYS A 260 6.36 7.89 11.29
C CYS A 260 6.49 9.13 10.40
N GLY A 261 7.11 9.01 9.23
CA GLY A 261 7.38 10.18 8.38
C GLY A 261 6.10 10.89 7.89
N GLY A 262 4.95 10.20 7.89
CA GLY A 262 3.67 10.79 7.55
C GLY A 262 3.16 11.86 8.54
N VAL A 263 3.70 11.94 9.76
CA VAL A 263 3.34 12.99 10.73
C VAL A 263 4.32 14.17 10.75
N LEU A 264 5.42 14.12 9.98
CA LEU A 264 6.35 15.24 9.86
C LEU A 264 5.82 16.30 8.89
N ASN A 265 6.11 17.58 9.12
CA ASN A 265 5.72 18.67 8.22
C ASN A 265 6.59 18.68 6.96
N SER A 266 7.90 18.44 7.12
CA SER A 266 8.89 18.34 6.04
C SER A 266 9.64 17.00 6.09
N PRO A 267 8.97 15.89 5.75
CA PRO A 267 9.55 14.55 5.81
C PRO A 267 10.69 14.35 4.79
N PRO A 268 11.80 13.67 5.17
CA PRO A 268 12.95 13.44 4.29
C PRO A 268 12.70 12.36 3.24
N ALA A 269 13.40 12.39 2.11
CA ALA A 269 13.23 11.38 1.07
C ALA A 269 13.55 9.96 1.59
N VAL A 270 12.77 8.96 1.15
CA VAL A 270 13.04 7.54 1.43
C VAL A 270 14.40 7.16 0.84
N GLN A 271 15.27 6.53 1.63
CA GLN A 271 16.61 6.12 1.18
C GLN A 271 16.66 4.65 0.75
N MET A 272 15.68 3.84 1.17
CA MET A 272 15.62 2.40 0.89
C MET A 272 14.24 1.80 1.19
N HIS A 273 13.95 0.65 0.59
CA HIS A 273 12.79 -0.18 0.89
C HIS A 273 13.19 -1.47 1.58
N LEU A 274 12.43 -1.85 2.60
CA LEU A 274 12.58 -3.11 3.32
C LEU A 274 11.40 -4.02 3.01
N HIS A 275 11.64 -5.34 3.04
CA HIS A 275 10.62 -6.35 2.76
C HIS A 275 9.86 -6.10 1.44
N TYR A 276 10.54 -5.56 0.44
CA TYR A 276 9.90 -4.99 -0.75
C TYR A 276 9.13 -6.02 -1.58
N GLY A 277 9.45 -7.32 -1.45
CA GLY A 277 8.70 -8.42 -2.06
C GLY A 277 7.23 -8.51 -1.61
N GLN A 278 6.90 -7.93 -0.45
CA GLN A 278 5.53 -7.90 0.09
C GLN A 278 4.76 -6.61 -0.26
N ARG A 279 5.35 -5.69 -1.03
CA ARG A 279 4.69 -4.42 -1.41
C ARG A 279 3.37 -4.66 -2.14
N VAL A 280 2.47 -3.69 -2.01
CA VAL A 280 1.18 -3.69 -2.73
C VAL A 280 1.28 -2.92 -4.05
N LEU A 281 2.04 -1.83 -4.07
CA LEU A 281 2.33 -1.03 -5.27
C LEU A 281 3.84 -0.95 -5.48
N SER A 282 4.26 -0.95 -6.75
CA SER A 282 5.67 -0.77 -7.11
C SER A 282 6.06 0.69 -7.06
N VAL A 283 7.12 0.99 -6.32
CA VAL A 283 7.63 2.34 -6.11
C VAL A 283 8.68 2.69 -7.17
N LYS A 284 8.67 3.94 -7.62
CA LYS A 284 9.54 4.52 -8.65
C LYS A 284 10.41 5.62 -8.06
N ASP A 285 11.54 5.25 -7.47
CA ASP A 285 12.42 6.19 -6.77
C ASP A 285 13.91 5.88 -6.89
N ARG A 286 14.28 4.83 -7.66
CA ARG A 286 15.67 4.40 -7.90
C ARG A 286 16.47 4.11 -6.62
N VAL A 287 15.80 3.95 -5.47
CA VAL A 287 16.47 3.59 -4.22
C VAL A 287 16.52 2.08 -4.05
N ALA A 288 17.41 1.63 -3.15
CA ALA A 288 17.66 0.22 -2.89
C ALA A 288 16.40 -0.49 -2.37
N LYS A 289 16.15 -1.71 -2.86
CA LYS A 289 14.97 -2.52 -2.50
C LYS A 289 15.41 -3.85 -1.93
N PHE A 290 15.31 -4.01 -0.62
CA PHE A 290 15.72 -5.22 0.06
C PHE A 290 14.59 -6.25 0.11
N ASN A 291 14.95 -7.52 -0.05
CA ASN A 291 14.03 -8.63 0.18
C ASN A 291 13.58 -8.70 1.64
N ASP A 292 14.48 -8.36 2.56
CA ASP A 292 14.25 -8.20 3.99
C ASP A 292 14.87 -6.88 4.49
N ALA A 293 16.10 -6.92 4.99
CA ALA A 293 16.84 -5.78 5.51
C ALA A 293 18.33 -5.89 5.17
N PRO A 294 19.09 -4.77 5.21
CA PRO A 294 20.55 -4.79 5.10
C PRO A 294 21.22 -5.65 6.16
N VAL A 295 22.45 -6.08 5.88
CA VAL A 295 23.27 -6.85 6.83
C VAL A 295 23.53 -6.06 8.11
N GLU A 296 23.75 -4.76 7.99
CA GLU A 296 23.99 -3.85 9.11
C GLU A 296 22.76 -3.72 10.01
N GLN A 297 21.57 -4.03 9.49
CA GLN A 297 20.30 -4.04 10.23
C GLN A 297 19.86 -5.47 10.62
N GLY A 298 20.73 -6.47 10.45
CA GLY A 298 20.49 -7.86 10.82
C GLY A 298 19.69 -8.69 9.80
N GLY A 299 19.48 -8.18 8.58
CA GLY A 299 18.86 -8.92 7.49
C GLY A 299 19.89 -9.62 6.58
N SER A 300 19.38 -10.23 5.51
CA SER A 300 20.21 -10.95 4.54
C SER A 300 21.09 -10.05 3.67
N GLY A 301 20.75 -8.76 3.56
CA GLY A 301 21.37 -7.84 2.60
C GLY A 301 20.97 -8.08 1.15
N THR A 302 20.07 -9.04 0.88
CA THR A 302 19.65 -9.39 -0.47
C THR A 302 18.81 -8.27 -1.08
N LEU A 303 19.28 -7.72 -2.19
CA LEU A 303 18.52 -6.77 -3.00
C LEU A 303 17.59 -7.52 -3.94
N LEU A 304 16.33 -7.10 -3.97
CA LEU A 304 15.40 -7.43 -5.04
C LEU A 304 15.78 -6.58 -6.27
N GLY A 305 16.09 -7.25 -7.37
CA GLY A 305 16.39 -6.60 -8.64
C GLY A 305 17.85 -6.35 -8.99
N LYS A 306 18.79 -7.19 -8.51
CA LYS A 306 20.04 -7.40 -9.27
C LYS A 306 19.81 -8.27 -10.52
N ASP A 307 18.91 -9.25 -10.45
CA ASP A 307 18.59 -10.15 -11.58
C ASP A 307 17.10 -10.13 -12.02
N ASP A 308 16.20 -9.57 -11.20
CA ASP A 308 14.74 -9.51 -11.46
C ASP A 308 14.27 -8.06 -11.38
N ALA A 309 14.20 -7.36 -12.53
CA ALA A 309 13.82 -5.96 -12.53
C ALA A 309 12.48 -5.71 -11.84
N ASP A 310 12.36 -4.53 -11.20
CA ASP A 310 11.16 -4.07 -10.53
C ASP A 310 9.91 -4.30 -11.39
N PRO A 311 8.91 -5.05 -10.92
CA PRO A 311 7.77 -5.29 -11.74
C PRO A 311 6.84 -4.09 -11.76
N TYR A 312 6.21 -3.89 -12.91
CA TYR A 312 5.25 -2.86 -13.17
C TYR A 312 3.91 -3.51 -13.50
N MET A 313 2.84 -2.74 -13.29
CA MET A 313 1.48 -3.22 -13.47
C MET A 313 0.85 -2.49 -14.64
N ILE A 314 0.12 -3.24 -15.46
CA ILE A 314 -0.76 -2.68 -16.49
C ILE A 314 -2.19 -3.15 -16.27
N THR A 315 -3.14 -2.28 -16.56
CA THR A 315 -4.57 -2.59 -16.43
C THR A 315 -5.22 -2.46 -17.80
N ILE A 316 -5.61 -3.59 -18.38
CA ILE A 316 -6.21 -3.66 -19.71
C ILE A 316 -7.70 -3.93 -19.57
N THR A 317 -8.54 -3.13 -20.21
CA THR A 317 -9.99 -3.41 -20.29
C THR A 317 -10.34 -3.85 -21.70
N ARG A 318 -10.93 -5.03 -21.83
CA ARG A 318 -11.43 -5.58 -23.09
C ARG A 318 -12.96 -5.56 -23.10
N THR A 319 -13.53 -5.00 -24.17
CA THR A 319 -14.98 -4.87 -24.36
C THR A 319 -15.54 -5.75 -25.48
N GLY A 320 -14.68 -6.35 -26.32
CA GLY A 320 -15.08 -7.22 -27.42
C GLY A 320 -14.06 -8.34 -27.72
N ARG A 321 -13.96 -8.76 -28.98
CA ARG A 321 -13.05 -9.83 -29.44
C ARG A 321 -11.60 -9.37 -29.70
N GLN A 322 -11.18 -8.26 -29.09
CA GLN A 322 -9.82 -7.75 -29.25
C GLN A 322 -8.81 -8.73 -28.63
N SER A 323 -7.68 -9.00 -29.29
CA SER A 323 -6.61 -9.78 -28.69
C SER A 323 -5.82 -8.94 -27.68
N LEU A 324 -5.31 -9.57 -26.62
CA LEU A 324 -4.29 -8.93 -25.78
C LEU A 324 -3.00 -8.66 -26.57
N GLY A 325 -2.70 -9.51 -27.56
CA GLY A 325 -1.54 -9.39 -28.44
C GLY A 325 -0.20 -9.72 -27.80
N LEU A 326 -0.19 -10.60 -26.80
CA LEU A 326 1.03 -11.10 -26.18
C LEU A 326 1.39 -12.47 -26.75
N GLU A 327 2.51 -12.56 -27.45
CA GLU A 327 3.15 -13.84 -27.71
C GLU A 327 4.03 -14.18 -26.50
N LEU A 328 3.74 -15.28 -25.82
CA LEU A 328 4.42 -15.66 -24.59
C LEU A 328 5.14 -17.00 -24.74
N TRP A 329 6.37 -17.08 -24.26
CA TRP A 329 7.05 -18.34 -23.98
C TRP A 329 6.85 -18.69 -22.51
N CYS A 330 6.23 -19.82 -22.22
CA CYS A 330 6.00 -20.28 -20.86
C CYS A 330 6.74 -21.59 -20.56
N SER A 331 7.26 -21.68 -19.35
CA SER A 331 7.79 -22.89 -18.71
C SER A 331 7.03 -23.15 -17.42
N ALA A 332 7.31 -24.26 -16.74
CA ALA A 332 6.72 -24.57 -15.43
C ALA A 332 7.00 -23.51 -14.32
N ARG A 333 7.92 -22.56 -14.54
CA ARG A 333 8.33 -21.57 -13.53
C ARG A 333 8.11 -20.11 -13.93
N MET A 334 7.89 -19.82 -15.21
CA MET A 334 7.78 -18.44 -15.69
C MET A 334 7.20 -18.36 -17.11
N CYS A 335 6.56 -17.23 -17.41
CA CYS A 335 6.20 -16.80 -18.74
C CYS A 335 6.99 -15.53 -19.13
N ARG A 336 7.51 -15.47 -20.35
CA ARG A 336 8.20 -14.30 -20.93
C ARG A 336 7.50 -13.83 -22.19
N VAL A 337 7.47 -12.52 -22.38
CA VAL A 337 7.01 -11.90 -23.62
C VAL A 337 8.02 -12.18 -24.72
N LEU A 338 7.62 -12.88 -25.77
CA LEU A 338 8.40 -13.00 -27.00
C LEU A 338 8.14 -11.81 -27.92
N ARG A 339 6.88 -11.37 -27.99
CA ARG A 339 6.44 -10.30 -28.86
C ARG A 339 5.16 -9.64 -28.33
N VAL A 340 5.05 -8.33 -28.57
CA VAL A 340 3.78 -7.60 -28.52
C VAL A 340 3.31 -7.34 -29.95
N TRP A 341 2.12 -7.83 -30.31
CA TRP A 341 1.56 -7.71 -31.65
C TRP A 341 0.96 -6.32 -31.89
N PRO A 342 1.26 -5.64 -33.00
CA PRO A 342 0.63 -4.35 -33.34
C PRO A 342 -0.89 -4.44 -33.44
N GLY A 343 -1.60 -3.37 -33.09
CA GLY A 343 -3.07 -3.30 -33.15
C GLY A 343 -3.78 -4.17 -32.11
N SER A 344 -3.08 -4.53 -31.03
CA SER A 344 -3.61 -5.27 -29.89
C SER A 344 -3.79 -4.37 -28.67
N LEU A 345 -4.52 -4.85 -27.67
CA LEU A 345 -4.76 -4.07 -26.44
C LEU A 345 -3.46 -3.71 -25.70
N VAL A 346 -2.47 -4.60 -25.67
CA VAL A 346 -1.16 -4.28 -25.05
C VAL A 346 -0.35 -3.34 -25.94
N SER A 347 -0.43 -3.46 -27.27
CA SER A 347 0.19 -2.49 -28.17
C SER A 347 -0.42 -1.10 -28.03
N ASP A 348 -1.74 -0.99 -27.91
CA ASP A 348 -2.45 0.28 -27.72
C ASP A 348 -2.08 0.89 -26.36
N TRP A 349 -1.98 0.07 -25.32
CA TRP A 349 -1.46 0.49 -24.02
C TRP A 349 -0.04 1.04 -24.11
N ASN A 350 0.85 0.35 -24.83
CA ASN A 350 2.24 0.78 -25.00
C ASN A 350 2.36 2.17 -25.64
N GLN A 351 1.39 2.61 -26.44
CA GLN A 351 1.39 3.94 -27.07
C GLN A 351 1.05 5.08 -26.11
N ILE A 352 0.28 4.81 -25.05
CA ILE A 352 -0.21 5.83 -24.13
C ILE A 352 0.48 5.79 -22.76
N CYS A 353 1.24 4.73 -22.50
CA CYS A 353 1.88 4.51 -21.22
C CYS A 353 3.16 5.30 -21.00
N SER A 354 3.57 5.38 -19.73
CA SER A 354 4.92 5.84 -19.39
C SER A 354 5.97 4.80 -19.78
N GLU A 355 7.18 5.24 -20.12
CA GLU A 355 8.28 4.38 -20.61
C GLU A 355 8.61 3.20 -19.68
N ASP A 356 8.40 3.36 -18.38
CA ASP A 356 8.63 2.33 -17.35
C ASP A 356 7.52 1.29 -17.24
N CYS A 357 6.43 1.45 -17.99
CA CYS A 357 5.33 0.49 -18.06
C CYS A 357 5.07 -0.04 -19.48
N ILE A 358 5.94 0.29 -20.45
CA ILE A 358 5.94 -0.32 -21.79
C ILE A 358 6.24 -1.80 -21.62
N VAL A 359 5.32 -2.64 -22.10
CA VAL A 359 5.53 -4.08 -22.24
C VAL A 359 6.42 -4.33 -23.44
N GLN A 360 7.57 -4.93 -23.21
CA GLN A 360 8.57 -5.17 -24.24
C GLN A 360 8.97 -6.65 -24.28
N ASN A 361 9.69 -7.01 -25.34
CA ASN A 361 10.21 -8.36 -25.50
C ASN A 361 11.11 -8.72 -24.30
N PHE A 362 11.03 -9.99 -23.92
CA PHE A 362 11.67 -10.67 -22.80
C PHE A 362 11.19 -10.32 -21.40
N ASP A 363 10.31 -9.33 -21.25
CA ASP A 363 9.68 -9.05 -19.96
C ASP A 363 8.97 -10.30 -19.43
N ARG A 364 9.08 -10.53 -18.13
CA ARG A 364 8.49 -11.69 -17.46
C ARG A 364 7.07 -11.35 -17.03
N LEU A 365 6.07 -12.08 -17.51
CA LEU A 365 4.72 -12.00 -16.95
C LEU A 365 4.69 -12.76 -15.62
N ILE A 366 4.42 -12.05 -14.52
CA ILE A 366 4.43 -12.57 -13.15
C ILE A 366 3.04 -13.07 -12.74
N SER A 367 2.01 -12.26 -12.98
CA SER A 367 0.66 -12.56 -12.53
C SER A 367 -0.41 -11.93 -13.41
N ILE A 368 -1.57 -12.59 -13.42
CA ILE A 368 -2.79 -12.20 -14.11
C ILE A 368 -3.90 -12.16 -13.06
N ASN A 369 -4.52 -10.99 -12.83
CA ASN A 369 -5.59 -10.82 -11.83
C ASN A 369 -5.22 -11.36 -10.45
N GLY A 370 -3.94 -11.24 -10.07
CA GLY A 370 -3.42 -11.72 -8.79
C GLY A 370 -3.08 -13.20 -8.71
N LYS A 371 -3.33 -13.99 -9.77
CA LYS A 371 -2.89 -15.39 -9.87
C LYS A 371 -1.55 -15.46 -10.60
N SER A 372 -0.64 -16.32 -10.15
CA SER A 372 0.66 -16.48 -10.81
C SER A 372 0.47 -16.93 -12.26
N ALA A 373 1.14 -16.25 -13.19
CA ALA A 373 1.15 -16.62 -14.60
C ALA A 373 2.19 -17.73 -14.82
N ALA A 374 1.79 -18.98 -14.55
CA ALA A 374 2.69 -20.13 -14.57
C ALA A 374 2.36 -21.13 -15.70
N SER A 375 1.24 -20.99 -16.40
CA SER A 375 0.82 -21.93 -17.44
C SER A 375 0.30 -21.24 -18.71
N ALA A 376 0.48 -21.90 -19.86
CA ALA A 376 -0.06 -21.45 -21.14
C ALA A 376 -1.60 -21.49 -21.16
N GLU A 377 -2.24 -22.31 -20.31
CA GLU A 377 -3.70 -22.40 -20.19
C GLU A 377 -4.31 -21.15 -19.55
N ASP A 378 -3.65 -20.57 -18.53
CA ASP A 378 -4.09 -19.31 -17.90
C ASP A 378 -4.12 -18.15 -18.90
N ILE A 379 -3.20 -18.16 -19.86
CA ILE A 379 -3.07 -17.16 -20.94
C ILE A 379 -4.07 -17.42 -22.06
N ALA A 380 -4.35 -18.68 -22.41
CA ALA A 380 -5.36 -19.01 -23.41
C ALA A 380 -6.77 -18.59 -22.94
N GLN A 381 -7.08 -18.75 -21.65
CA GLN A 381 -8.33 -18.27 -21.05
C GLN A 381 -8.42 -16.74 -21.06
N LEU A 382 -7.28 -16.07 -20.87
CA LEU A 382 -7.19 -14.62 -20.96
C LEU A 382 -7.60 -14.09 -22.32
N ASP A 383 -7.36 -14.79 -23.42
CA ASP A 383 -7.73 -14.32 -24.77
C ASP A 383 -9.21 -14.55 -25.10
N ALA A 384 -9.94 -15.36 -24.32
CA ALA A 384 -11.35 -15.67 -24.55
C ALA A 384 -12.35 -14.84 -23.69
N THR A 385 -11.87 -14.10 -22.69
CA THR A 385 -12.70 -13.46 -21.64
C THR A 385 -12.93 -11.95 -21.85
N VAL A 386 -14.16 -11.44 -21.83
CA VAL A 386 -14.41 -9.97 -21.80
C VAL A 386 -14.26 -9.47 -20.36
N GLY A 387 -13.59 -8.32 -20.13
CA GLY A 387 -13.40 -7.78 -18.78
C GLY A 387 -12.13 -6.95 -18.60
N THR A 388 -11.86 -6.56 -17.34
CA THR A 388 -10.64 -5.86 -16.94
C THR A 388 -9.61 -6.83 -16.39
N PHE A 389 -8.37 -6.70 -16.86
CA PHE A 389 -7.23 -7.55 -16.53
C PHE A 389 -6.11 -6.73 -15.91
N VAL A 390 -5.59 -7.20 -14.79
CA VAL A 390 -4.37 -6.69 -14.18
C VAL A 390 -3.24 -7.64 -14.51
N LEU A 391 -2.30 -7.16 -15.32
CA LEU A 391 -1.11 -7.92 -15.69
C LEU A 391 0.09 -7.29 -14.99
N VAL A 392 0.87 -8.12 -14.30
CA VAL A 392 2.09 -7.70 -13.60
C VAL A 392 3.28 -8.27 -14.34
N PHE A 393 4.18 -7.40 -14.80
CA PHE A 393 5.37 -7.77 -15.54
C PHE A 393 6.62 -7.40 -14.76
N ALA A 394 7.68 -8.21 -14.78
CA ALA A 394 9.03 -7.77 -14.43
C ALA A 394 9.81 -7.45 -15.71
N ARG A 395 10.53 -6.33 -15.70
CA ARG A 395 11.35 -5.94 -16.83
C ARG A 395 12.50 -6.92 -17.03
N HIS A 396 12.83 -7.25 -18.27
CA HIS A 396 14.07 -7.97 -18.51
C HIS A 396 15.27 -7.03 -18.30
N THR A 397 16.06 -7.32 -17.28
CA THR A 397 17.44 -6.82 -17.17
C THR A 397 18.35 -7.87 -17.81
N PRO A 398 19.03 -7.56 -18.93
CA PRO A 398 20.12 -8.40 -19.40
C PRO A 398 21.17 -8.50 -18.30
N CYS A 399 21.67 -9.70 -18.01
CA CYS A 399 22.91 -9.80 -17.23
C CYS A 399 24.04 -9.17 -18.06
N GLU A 400 24.74 -8.19 -17.50
CA GLU A 400 26.00 -7.67 -18.06
C GLU A 400 27.12 -8.71 -17.98
#